data_AF-A0A8X8IEY1-F1
#
_entry.id   AF-A0A8X8IEY1-F1
#
_cell.length_a   1.000
_cell.length_b   1.000
_cell.length_c   1.000
_cell.angle_alpha   90.00
_cell.angle_beta   90.00
_cell.angle_gamma   90.00
#
_symmetry.space_group_name_H-M   'P 1'
#
loop_
_entity.id
_entity.type
_entity.pdbx_description
1 polymer ?
#
loop_
_entity_poly.entity_id
_entity_poly.type
_entity_poly.pdbx_seq_one_letter_code
_entity_poly.pdbx_strand_id
1 'polypeptide(L)'
;MEWNYQLVTRLGAGSLTLAHFWAREDMEETLIRWMHRIISAQKSFRVTLQSPAEESVVRISDRQPLQQLARELKIVDDYVRSYGCPDMKLITNPSLPAGTCDALPASFEITELVLVRRKHAFDTSRQVNVFGLRPA
;
A
#
# COMPACT_ATOMS: atom_id res chain seq x y z
N MET A 1 -19.10 11.56 -5.82
CA MET A 1 -18.70 10.34 -6.57
C MET A 1 -17.72 9.56 -5.71
N GLU A 2 -17.85 8.24 -5.66
CA GLU A 2 -16.95 7.37 -4.87
C GLU A 2 -15.90 6.73 -5.77
N TRP A 3 -14.69 6.60 -5.24
CA TRP A 3 -13.53 6.04 -5.92
C TRP A 3 -12.91 4.93 -5.07
N ASN A 4 -12.40 3.90 -5.75
CA ASN A 4 -11.61 2.85 -5.12
C ASN A 4 -10.15 3.29 -5.09
N TYR A 5 -9.63 3.52 -3.89
CA TYR A 5 -8.23 3.88 -3.66
C TYR A 5 -7.44 2.66 -3.24
N GLN A 6 -6.20 2.59 -3.72
CA GLN A 6 -5.23 1.59 -3.30
C GLN A 6 -3.91 2.28 -2.99
N LEU A 7 -3.33 1.91 -1.85
CA LEU A 7 -1.97 2.28 -1.50
C LEU A 7 -1.06 1.13 -1.91
N VAL A 8 -0.16 1.37 -2.86
CA VAL A 8 0.73 0.35 -3.43
C VAL A 8 2.18 0.77 -3.30
N THR A 9 3.10 -0.19 -3.24
CA THR A 9 4.51 0.07 -3.51
C THR A 9 4.88 -0.48 -4.89
N ARG A 10 5.74 0.25 -5.61
CA ARG A 10 6.22 -0.16 -6.93
C ARG A 10 7.35 -1.16 -6.79
N LEU A 11 7.22 -2.26 -7.50
CA LEU A 11 8.21 -3.31 -7.61
C LEU A 11 8.64 -3.40 -9.08
N GLY A 12 9.88 -3.81 -9.38
CA GLY A 12 10.41 -3.80 -10.75
C GLY A 12 9.48 -4.43 -11.80
N ALA A 13 8.84 -5.56 -11.47
CA ALA A 13 7.90 -6.27 -12.35
C ALA A 13 6.42 -6.16 -11.93
N GLY A 14 6.07 -5.29 -10.97
CA GLY A 14 4.70 -5.23 -10.47
C GLY A 14 4.42 -4.18 -9.41
N SER A 15 3.38 -4.40 -8.63
CA SER A 15 3.08 -3.56 -7.47
C SER A 15 2.53 -4.40 -6.34
N LEU A 16 2.85 -4.02 -5.12
CA LEU A 16 2.35 -4.68 -3.92
C LEU A 16 1.33 -3.77 -3.26
N THR A 17 0.10 -4.27 -3.09
CA THR A 17 -0.96 -3.51 -2.42
C THR A 17 -0.80 -3.62 -0.91
N LEU A 18 -0.80 -2.47 -0.23
CA LEU A 18 -0.71 -2.34 1.23
C LEU A 18 -2.03 -1.90 1.86
N ALA A 19 -2.88 -1.21 1.11
CA ALA A 19 -4.21 -0.83 1.57
C ALA A 19 -5.20 -0.74 0.40
N HIS A 20 -6.47 -1.01 0.68
CA HIS A 20 -7.57 -0.67 -0.22
C HIS A 20 -8.70 -0.04 0.58
N PHE A 21 -9.33 1.01 0.03
CA PHE A 21 -10.49 1.64 0.64
C PHE A 21 -11.32 2.37 -0.41
N TRP A 22 -12.55 2.69 -0.03
CA TRP A 22 -13.43 3.53 -0.82
C TRP A 22 -13.49 4.90 -0.16
N ALA A 23 -13.39 5.95 -0.96
CA ALA A 23 -13.59 7.30 -0.47
C ALA A 23 -14.23 8.17 -1.54
N ARG A 24 -14.87 9.25 -1.08
CA ARG A 24 -15.45 10.24 -1.98
C ARG A 24 -14.36 11.16 -2.53
N GLU A 25 -14.61 11.74 -3.70
CA GLU A 25 -13.68 12.65 -4.36
C GLU A 25 -13.38 13.91 -3.53
N ASP A 26 -14.36 14.44 -2.80
CA ASP A 26 -14.20 15.58 -1.88
C ASP A 26 -13.27 15.29 -0.70
N MET A 27 -13.04 14.02 -0.38
CA MET A 27 -12.16 13.59 0.70
C MET A 27 -10.70 13.45 0.23
N GLU A 28 -10.45 13.39 -1.08
CA GLU A 28 -9.14 13.02 -1.66
C GLU A 28 -8.01 13.91 -1.13
N GLU A 29 -8.20 15.23 -1.13
CA GLU A 29 -7.18 16.18 -0.69
C GLU A 29 -6.82 15.99 0.80
N THR A 30 -7.83 15.79 1.66
CA THR A 30 -7.62 15.56 3.10
C THR A 30 -6.90 14.25 3.34
N LEU A 31 -7.30 13.19 2.63
CA LEU A 31 -6.66 11.87 2.71
C LEU A 31 -5.20 11.94 2.28
N ILE A 32 -4.90 12.62 1.16
CA ILE A 32 -3.53 12.82 0.69
C ILE A 32 -2.69 13.54 1.75
N ARG A 33 -3.21 14.61 2.36
CA ARG A 33 -2.49 15.35 3.41
C ARG A 33 -2.18 14.50 4.63
N TRP A 34 -3.16 13.71 5.09
CA TRP A 34 -2.99 12.83 6.25
C TRP A 34 -2.01 11.68 5.94
N MET A 35 -2.19 11.03 4.80
CA MET A 35 -1.28 9.98 4.34
C MET A 35 0.14 10.51 4.15
N HIS A 36 0.31 11.72 3.61
CA HIS A 36 1.62 12.35 3.50
C HIS A 36 2.25 12.55 4.88
N ARG A 37 1.51 13.07 5.86
CA ARG A 37 2.01 13.26 7.23
C ARG A 37 2.42 11.95 7.89
N ILE A 38 1.65 10.87 7.66
CA ILE A 38 1.90 9.55 8.26
C ILE A 38 3.06 8.84 7.57
N ILE A 39 2.99 8.71 6.24
CA ILE A 39 3.94 7.94 5.44
C ILE A 39 5.29 8.65 5.39
N SER A 40 5.34 9.96 5.15
CA SER A 40 6.61 10.70 5.14
C SER A 40 7.23 10.86 6.53
N ALA A 41 6.54 10.45 7.60
CA ALA A 41 7.16 10.29 8.91
C ALA A 41 7.81 8.90 9.09
N GLN A 42 7.46 7.89 8.31
CA GLN A 42 8.07 6.58 8.41
C GLN A 42 9.46 6.57 7.76
N LYS A 43 10.38 5.77 8.30
CA LYS A 43 11.65 5.46 7.64
C LYS A 43 11.40 4.46 6.52
N SER A 44 12.23 4.50 5.49
CA SER A 44 12.35 3.44 4.51
C SER A 44 12.71 2.15 5.23
N PHE A 45 12.16 1.06 4.75
CA PHE A 45 12.31 -0.23 5.40
C PHE A 45 12.60 -1.30 4.38
N ARG A 46 13.44 -2.26 4.79
CA ARG A 46 13.84 -3.37 3.95
C ARG A 46 12.84 -4.50 4.11
N VAL A 47 12.36 -5.00 2.97
CA VAL A 47 11.47 -6.14 2.87
C VAL A 47 12.26 -7.31 2.32
N THR A 48 12.19 -8.45 3.01
CA THR A 48 12.81 -9.70 2.58
C THR A 48 11.72 -10.68 2.15
N LEU A 49 11.91 -11.25 0.97
CA LEU A 49 11.04 -12.26 0.39
C LEU A 49 11.38 -13.63 1.00
N GLN A 50 10.36 -14.36 1.41
CA GLN A 50 10.49 -15.75 1.82
C GLN A 50 10.51 -16.63 0.58
N SER A 51 11.48 -17.54 0.47
CA SER A 51 11.55 -18.48 -0.67
C SER A 51 10.18 -19.16 -0.88
N PRO A 52 9.68 -19.26 -2.12
CA PRO A 52 8.43 -19.95 -2.40
C PRO A 52 8.58 -21.41 -1.99
N ALA A 53 7.79 -21.86 -1.01
CA ALA A 53 7.75 -23.25 -0.59
C ALA A 53 6.61 -23.92 -1.35
N GLU A 54 6.90 -24.48 -2.54
CA GLU A 54 5.99 -25.22 -3.45
C GLU A 54 4.74 -24.45 -3.97
N GLU A 55 4.26 -23.45 -3.24
CA GLU A 55 3.15 -22.57 -3.59
C GLU A 55 3.62 -21.51 -4.60
N SER A 56 2.81 -21.25 -5.64
CA SER A 56 3.03 -20.21 -6.67
C SER A 56 3.02 -18.76 -6.13
N VAL A 57 3.26 -18.56 -4.83
CA VAL A 57 3.15 -17.31 -4.11
C VAL A 57 4.32 -17.13 -3.15
N VAL A 58 4.95 -15.97 -3.21
CA VAL A 58 6.03 -15.53 -2.33
C VAL A 58 5.47 -14.61 -1.24
N ARG A 59 5.89 -14.86 -0.01
CA ARG A 59 5.45 -14.08 1.17
C ARG A 59 6.57 -13.16 1.64
N ILE A 60 6.18 -12.13 2.38
CA ILE A 60 7.13 -11.24 3.04
C ILE A 60 7.45 -11.78 4.44
N SER A 61 8.76 -11.90 4.71
CA SER A 61 9.30 -12.42 5.97
C SER A 61 9.11 -11.42 7.12
N ASP A 62 9.66 -10.21 6.99
CA ASP A 62 9.51 -9.17 7.99
C ASP A 62 8.27 -8.31 7.71
N ARG A 63 7.29 -8.42 8.59
CA ARG A 63 6.00 -7.73 8.50
C ARG A 63 5.89 -6.59 9.49
N GLN A 64 6.89 -6.37 10.36
CA GLN A 64 6.82 -5.39 11.42
C GLN A 64 6.63 -3.96 10.87
N PRO A 65 7.34 -3.51 9.81
CA PRO A 65 7.13 -2.19 9.23
C PRO A 65 5.72 -2.02 8.63
N LEU A 66 5.19 -3.08 8.00
CA LEU A 66 3.85 -3.08 7.42
C LEU A 66 2.76 -3.03 8.50
N GLN A 67 2.95 -3.76 9.61
CA GLN A 67 2.06 -3.70 10.76
C GLN A 67 2.10 -2.33 11.44
N GLN A 68 3.28 -1.71 11.55
CA GLN A 68 3.38 -0.35 12.08
C GLN A 68 2.65 0.64 11.18
N LEU A 69 2.90 0.59 9.87
CA LEU A 69 2.21 1.44 8.89
C LEU A 69 0.68 1.27 8.97
N ALA A 70 0.20 0.03 9.08
CA ALA A 70 -1.23 -0.24 9.24
C ALA A 70 -1.80 0.38 10.52
N ARG A 71 -1.07 0.34 11.64
CA ARG A 71 -1.50 0.97 12.89
C ARG A 71 -1.60 2.49 12.75
N GLU A 72 -0.61 3.13 12.13
CA GLU A 72 -0.58 4.58 11.94
C GLU A 72 -1.68 5.04 10.96
N LEU A 73 -1.95 4.26 9.92
CA LEU A 73 -3.01 4.53 8.95
C LEU A 73 -4.42 4.28 9.50
N LYS A 74 -4.57 3.73 10.71
CA LYS A 74 -5.88 3.53 11.35
C LYS A 74 -6.67 4.84 11.47
N ILE A 75 -5.99 5.97 11.68
CA ILE A 75 -6.67 7.27 11.73
C ILE A 75 -7.36 7.62 10.39
N VAL A 76 -6.79 7.15 9.27
CA VAL A 76 -7.39 7.31 7.94
C VAL A 76 -8.62 6.41 7.79
N ASP A 77 -8.56 5.18 8.31
CA ASP A 77 -9.71 4.27 8.35
C ASP A 77 -10.88 4.88 9.15
N ASP A 78 -10.60 5.40 10.34
CA ASP A 78 -11.61 6.04 11.19
C ASP A 78 -12.21 7.28 10.51
N TYR A 79 -11.39 8.08 9.81
CA TYR A 79 -11.87 9.20 9.01
C TYR A 79 -12.78 8.73 7.88
N VAL A 80 -12.38 7.73 7.10
CA VAL A 80 -13.19 7.17 6.00
C VAL A 80 -14.53 6.64 6.52
N ARG A 81 -14.52 5.90 7.63
CA ARG A 81 -15.72 5.37 8.28
C ARG A 81 -16.66 6.49 8.76
N SER A 82 -16.13 7.59 9.29
CA SER A 82 -16.94 8.73 9.77
C SER A 82 -17.77 9.40 8.66
N TYR A 83 -17.39 9.22 7.40
CA TYR A 83 -18.11 9.73 6.23
C TYR A 83 -19.06 8.69 5.59
N GLY A 84 -19.24 7.52 6.23
CA GLY A 84 -20.14 6.46 5.77
C GLY A 84 -19.55 5.56 4.68
N CYS A 85 -18.26 5.66 4.40
CA CYS A 85 -17.57 4.78 3.45
C CYS A 85 -17.21 3.42 4.09
N PRO A 86 -17.07 2.34 3.28
CA PRO A 86 -16.59 1.04 3.74
C PRO A 86 -15.23 1.09 4.44
N ASP A 87 -15.00 0.16 5.36
CA ASP A 87 -13.74 0.02 6.08
C ASP A 87 -12.54 -0.12 5.13
N MET A 88 -11.46 0.58 5.48
CA MET A 88 -10.17 0.42 4.82
C MET A 88 -9.58 -0.94 5.19
N LYS A 89 -9.29 -1.75 4.18
CA LYS A 89 -8.55 -3.00 4.37
C LYS A 89 -7.06 -2.74 4.26
N LEU A 90 -6.40 -2.75 5.40
CA LEU A 90 -4.95 -2.70 5.52
C LEU A 90 -4.37 -4.12 5.37
N ILE A 91 -3.49 -4.31 4.41
CA ILE A 91 -2.89 -5.59 4.07
C ILE A 91 -1.57 -5.72 4.82
N THR A 92 -1.61 -6.40 5.97
CA THR A 92 -0.43 -6.67 6.81
C THR A 92 0.33 -7.93 6.42
N ASN A 93 -0.30 -8.80 5.61
CA ASN A 93 0.31 -10.00 5.06
C ASN A 93 0.25 -10.02 3.52
N PRO A 94 0.92 -9.07 2.85
CA PRO A 94 0.98 -9.06 1.40
C PRO A 94 1.71 -10.28 0.85
N SER A 95 1.23 -10.76 -0.29
CA SER A 95 1.82 -11.88 -1.01
C SER A 95 1.96 -11.53 -2.49
N LEU A 96 3.04 -12.02 -3.12
CA LEU A 96 3.35 -11.77 -4.52
C LEU A 96 3.25 -13.08 -5.32
N PRO A 97 2.78 -13.06 -6.57
CA PRO A 97 2.87 -14.23 -7.41
C PRO A 97 4.34 -14.57 -7.67
N ALA A 98 4.68 -15.86 -7.70
CA ALA A 98 6.07 -16.32 -7.83
C ALA A 98 6.77 -15.75 -9.08
N GLY A 99 6.07 -15.61 -10.20
CA GLY A 99 6.62 -15.01 -11.43
C GLY A 99 7.00 -13.53 -11.32
N THR A 100 6.55 -12.81 -10.29
CA THR A 100 6.99 -11.42 -10.02
C THR A 100 8.34 -11.39 -9.29
N CYS A 101 8.75 -12.49 -8.67
CA CYS A 101 9.96 -12.56 -7.87
C CYS A 101 11.23 -12.83 -8.68
N ASP A 102 11.14 -13.38 -9.88
CA ASP A 102 12.31 -13.65 -10.74
C ASP A 102 13.08 -12.37 -11.09
N ALA A 103 12.39 -11.22 -11.13
CA ALA A 103 12.97 -9.91 -11.39
C ALA A 103 13.27 -9.11 -10.11
N LEU A 104 12.94 -9.63 -8.92
CA LEU A 104 13.14 -8.93 -7.65
C LEU A 104 14.30 -9.56 -6.87
N PRO A 105 15.15 -8.74 -6.24
CA PRO A 105 16.13 -9.28 -5.31
C PRO A 105 15.41 -9.93 -4.12
N ALA A 106 16.06 -10.92 -3.50
CA ALA A 106 15.55 -11.57 -2.29
C ALA A 106 15.23 -10.58 -1.15
N SER A 107 15.87 -9.41 -1.16
CA SER A 107 15.59 -8.31 -0.26
C SER A 107 15.70 -6.98 -0.98
N PHE A 108 14.71 -6.10 -0.79
CA PHE A 108 14.67 -4.76 -1.38
C PHE A 108 14.20 -3.73 -0.36
N GLU A 109 14.54 -2.48 -0.60
CA GLU A 109 14.11 -1.36 0.23
C GLU A 109 12.88 -0.71 -0.34
N ILE A 110 11.89 -0.43 0.52
CA ILE A 110 10.74 0.39 0.16
C ILE A 110 11.03 1.81 0.58
N THR A 111 11.13 2.70 -0.41
CA THR A 111 11.43 4.13 -0.24
C THR A 111 10.24 5.02 -0.56
N GLU A 112 9.22 4.50 -1.26
CA GLU A 112 8.02 5.24 -1.60
C GLU A 112 6.77 4.36 -1.66
N LEU A 113 5.62 4.98 -1.40
CA LEU A 113 4.29 4.43 -1.58
C LEU A 113 3.50 5.30 -2.55
N VAL A 114 2.69 4.68 -3.40
CA VAL A 114 1.91 5.34 -4.43
C VAL A 114 0.43 5.15 -4.12
N LEU A 115 -0.31 6.26 -4.05
CA LEU A 115 -1.76 6.24 -4.02
C LEU A 115 -2.28 6.18 -5.45
N VAL A 116 -3.05 5.16 -5.76
CA VAL A 116 -3.76 5.03 -7.03
C VAL A 116 -5.26 5.00 -6.79
N ARG A 117 -6.04 5.50 -7.76
CA ARG A 117 -7.49 5.42 -7.75
C ARG A 117 -8.02 4.81 -9.04
N ARG A 118 -9.17 4.13 -8.95
CA ARG A 118 -9.92 3.56 -10.09
C ARG A 118 -11.42 3.59 -9.81
N LYS A 119 -12.24 3.67 -10.87
CA LYS A 119 -13.72 3.62 -10.73
C LYS A 119 -14.21 2.20 -10.50
N HIS A 120 -13.65 1.24 -11.24
CA HIS A 120 -14.02 -0.16 -11.18
C HIS A 120 -12.80 -1.07 -11.09
N ALA A 121 -13.00 -2.32 -10.65
CA ALA A 121 -11.91 -3.28 -10.43
C ALA A 121 -11.11 -3.64 -11.70
N PHE A 122 -11.72 -3.48 -12.88
CA PHE A 122 -11.09 -3.73 -14.19
C PHE A 122 -10.62 -2.45 -14.89
N ASP A 123 -10.81 -1.29 -14.26
CA ASP A 123 -10.47 0.00 -14.85
C ASP A 123 -8.98 0.31 -14.66
N THR A 124 -8.43 1.13 -15.56
CA THR A 124 -7.01 1.49 -15.50
C THR A 124 -6.74 2.34 -14.26
N SER A 125 -5.86 1.85 -13.38
CA SER A 125 -5.48 2.57 -12.17
C SER A 125 -4.76 3.88 -12.52
N ARG A 126 -5.29 5.01 -12.03
CA ARG A 126 -4.66 6.33 -12.16
C ARG A 126 -3.86 6.64 -10.91
N GLN A 127 -2.60 7.03 -11.07
CA GLN A 127 -1.81 7.58 -9.98
C GLN A 127 -2.40 8.91 -9.51
N VAL A 128 -2.63 9.00 -8.21
CA VAL A 128 -3.11 10.21 -7.52
C VAL A 128 -1.94 10.94 -6.88
N ASN A 129 -1.13 10.23 -6.09
CA ASN A 129 0.00 10.82 -5.40
C ASN A 129 1.12 9.82 -5.12
N VAL A 130 2.33 10.31 -4.88
CA VAL A 130 3.47 9.53 -4.39
C VAL A 130 3.89 10.08 -3.03
N PHE A 131 4.13 9.18 -2.08
CA PHE A 131 4.58 9.48 -0.74
C PHE A 131 5.98 8.90 -0.55
N GLY A 132 6.97 9.76 -0.47
CA GLY A 132 8.33 9.36 -0.09
C GLY A 132 8.41 9.04 1.40
N LEU A 133 9.11 7.96 1.73
CA LEU A 133 9.54 7.60 3.08
C LEU A 133 10.86 8.34 3.39
N ARG A 134 11.18 8.51 4.67
CA ARG A 134 12.48 9.07 5.07
C ARG A 134 13.60 8.06 4.82
N PRO A 135 14.81 8.48 4.41
CA PRO A 135 15.95 7.57 4.35
C PRO A 135 16.19 6.88 5.70
N ALA A 136 16.53 5.59 5.68
CA ALA A 136 16.76 4.75 6.86
C ALA A 136 17.92 5.24 7.73
#